data_AF-A0A661UM20-F1
#
_entry.id   AF-A0A661UM20-F1
#
_cell.length_a   1.000
_cell.length_b   1.000
_cell.length_c   1.000
_cell.angle_alpha   90.00
_cell.angle_beta   90.00
_cell.angle_gamma   90.00
#
_symmetry.space_group_name_H-M   'P 1'
#
loop_
_entity.id
_entity.type
_entity.pdbx_description
1 polymer ?
#
loop_
_entity_poly.entity_id
_entity_poly.type
_entity_poly.pdbx_seq_one_letter_code
_entity_poly.pdbx_strand_id
1 'polypeptide(L)'
;MNKKQKIYIGILVVLIIVFLITKMGNNVEKRINFFQVDSTKIKTIEISNIKDTLRLSKQNDMWKIVYPFENDANEYQIKNIFSKVLKVKTSNLPISESESSFDTYKVTNSQGTWIKFIDENKNVLDEAIIGKSSSSKTTPVRRPDKAKIFKLEDNLNYIITANTDYWREKTILEIEENNISKISVICDKYAYELFSSDSLWHYTDNNN
;
A
#
# COMPACT_ATOMS: atom_id res chain seq x y z
N MET A 1 -52.53 30.57 25.81
CA MET A 1 -52.05 29.29 25.25
C MET A 1 -52.96 28.16 25.69
N ASN A 2 -53.66 27.52 24.76
CA ASN A 2 -54.67 26.51 25.06
C ASN A 2 -54.04 25.22 25.60
N LYS A 3 -54.78 24.45 26.42
CA LYS A 3 -54.32 23.15 26.98
C LYS A 3 -53.75 22.23 25.89
N LYS A 4 -54.40 22.20 24.71
CA LYS A 4 -53.95 21.44 23.53
C LYS A 4 -52.62 21.93 22.95
N GLN A 5 -52.37 23.24 22.92
CA GLN A 5 -51.09 23.81 22.45
C GLN A 5 -49.93 23.46 23.38
N LYS A 6 -50.16 23.44 24.70
CA LYS A 6 -49.15 22.98 25.68
C LYS A 6 -48.79 21.51 25.48
N ILE A 7 -49.77 20.67 25.15
CA ILE A 7 -49.56 19.24 24.84
C ILE A 7 -48.71 19.07 23.58
N TYR A 8 -49.04 19.78 22.49
CA TYR A 8 -48.26 19.71 21.25
C TYR A 8 -46.82 20.19 21.42
N ILE A 9 -46.60 21.26 22.19
CA ILE A 9 -45.25 21.75 22.52
C ILE A 9 -44.48 20.72 23.35
N GLY A 10 -45.13 20.08 24.34
CA GLY A 10 -44.52 19.02 25.12
C GLY A 10 -44.09 17.83 24.25
N ILE A 11 -44.95 17.38 23.35
CA ILE A 11 -44.65 16.30 22.40
C ILE A 11 -43.48 16.70 21.47
N LEU A 12 -43.47 17.94 20.98
CA LEU A 12 -42.39 18.43 20.12
C LEU A 12 -41.04 18.46 20.85
N VAL A 13 -41.01 18.92 22.11
CA VAL A 13 -39.80 18.92 22.93
C VAL A 13 -39.30 17.50 23.17
N VAL A 14 -40.20 16.55 23.46
CA VAL A 14 -39.84 15.13 23.61
C VAL A 14 -39.27 14.56 22.32
N LEU A 15 -39.87 14.86 21.17
CA LEU A 15 -39.35 14.43 19.86
C LEU A 15 -37.98 15.02 19.55
N ILE A 16 -37.74 16.29 19.89
CA ILE A 16 -36.43 16.94 19.74
C ILE A 16 -35.38 16.27 20.64
N ILE A 17 -35.73 15.96 21.89
CA ILE A 17 -34.82 15.27 22.82
C ILE A 17 -34.48 13.86 22.29
N VAL A 18 -35.46 13.10 21.81
CA VAL A 18 -35.23 11.78 21.20
C VAL A 18 -34.37 11.89 19.93
N PHE A 19 -34.62 12.88 19.08
CA PHE A 19 -33.80 13.14 17.90
C PHE A 19 -32.34 13.50 18.26
N LEU A 20 -32.14 14.31 19.30
CA LEU A 20 -30.80 14.66 19.78
C LEU A 20 -30.08 13.43 20.36
N ILE A 21 -30.75 12.59 21.15
CA ILE A 21 -30.19 11.35 21.70
C ILE A 21 -29.79 10.38 20.58
N THR A 22 -30.66 10.20 19.58
CA THR A 22 -30.38 9.30 18.44
C THR A 22 -29.27 9.81 17.54
N LYS A 23 -29.11 11.13 17.39
CA LYS A 23 -28.03 11.75 16.62
C LYS A 23 -26.69 11.77 17.38
N MET A 24 -26.73 11.80 18.72
CA MET A 24 -25.55 11.78 19.59
C MET A 24 -25.02 10.36 19.85
N GLY A 25 -25.78 9.34 19.45
CA GLY A 25 -25.26 8.00 19.22
C GLY A 25 -24.26 8.05 18.07
N ASN A 26 -22.98 8.18 18.41
CA ASN A 26 -21.85 8.09 17.51
C ASN A 26 -21.91 6.74 16.75
N ASN A 27 -22.61 6.71 15.62
CA ASN A 27 -22.50 5.66 14.61
C ASN A 27 -21.12 5.78 13.95
N VAL A 28 -20.06 5.56 14.73
CA VAL A 28 -18.71 5.42 14.21
C VAL A 28 -18.74 4.12 13.44
N GLU A 29 -18.86 4.24 12.12
CA GLU A 29 -18.72 3.11 11.22
C GLU A 29 -17.47 2.32 11.61
N LYS A 30 -17.65 1.05 11.98
CA LYS A 30 -16.53 0.21 12.37
C LYS A 30 -15.58 0.08 11.19
N ARG A 31 -14.32 0.47 11.41
CA ARG A 31 -13.23 0.26 10.47
C ARG A 31 -12.62 -1.11 10.72
N ILE A 32 -12.50 -1.89 9.66
CA ILE A 32 -11.90 -3.22 9.68
C ILE A 32 -10.70 -3.23 8.74
N ASN A 33 -9.71 -4.06 9.04
CA ASN A 33 -8.67 -4.36 8.06
C ASN A 33 -9.31 -5.11 6.90
N PHE A 34 -9.01 -4.67 5.68
CA PHE A 34 -9.56 -5.32 4.50
C PHE A 34 -8.94 -6.71 4.32
N PHE A 35 -7.61 -6.80 4.37
CA PHE A 35 -6.88 -8.06 4.34
C PHE A 35 -6.85 -8.68 5.74
N GLN A 36 -7.26 -9.95 5.84
CA GLN A 36 -7.32 -10.68 7.11
C GLN A 36 -6.35 -11.86 7.07
N VAL A 37 -5.08 -11.55 6.85
CA VAL A 37 -4.00 -12.54 6.69
C VAL A 37 -2.94 -12.36 7.77
N ASP A 38 -2.44 -13.48 8.26
CA ASP A 38 -1.23 -13.52 9.09
C ASP A 38 0.01 -13.31 8.20
N SER A 39 0.66 -12.17 8.37
CA SER A 39 1.83 -11.80 7.56
C SER A 39 2.99 -12.78 7.66
N THR A 40 3.11 -13.54 8.76
CA THR A 40 4.20 -14.50 8.96
C THR A 40 4.06 -15.75 8.08
N LYS A 41 2.83 -16.03 7.61
CA LYS A 41 2.51 -17.18 6.76
C LYS A 41 2.70 -16.90 5.27
N ILE A 42 2.78 -15.62 4.88
CA ILE A 42 2.91 -15.22 3.47
C ILE A 42 4.30 -15.62 2.97
N LYS A 43 4.34 -16.52 1.98
CA LYS A 43 5.57 -16.93 1.29
C LYS A 43 5.66 -16.42 -0.13
N THR A 44 4.51 -16.21 -0.77
CA THR A 44 4.45 -15.72 -2.14
C THR A 44 3.41 -14.61 -2.26
N ILE A 45 3.76 -13.56 -3.01
CA ILE A 45 2.86 -12.47 -3.39
C ILE A 45 2.78 -12.48 -4.90
N GLU A 46 1.58 -12.61 -5.43
CA GLU A 46 1.32 -12.53 -6.87
C GLU A 46 0.53 -11.24 -7.17
N ILE A 47 1.03 -10.45 -8.11
CA ILE A 47 0.37 -9.24 -8.58
C ILE A 47 0.22 -9.34 -10.09
N SER A 48 -1.01 -9.23 -10.59
CA SER A 48 -1.27 -9.34 -12.02
C SER A 48 -2.29 -8.32 -12.50
N ASN A 49 -2.21 -7.95 -13.77
CA ASN A 49 -3.22 -7.20 -14.47
C ASN A 49 -3.36 -7.79 -15.89
N ILE A 50 -4.08 -7.12 -16.78
CA ILE A 50 -4.30 -7.62 -18.15
C ILE A 50 -3.02 -7.71 -19.00
N LYS A 51 -1.95 -7.01 -18.63
CA LYS A 51 -0.71 -6.93 -19.41
C LYS A 51 0.42 -7.75 -18.80
N ASP A 52 0.57 -7.66 -17.49
CA ASP A 52 1.76 -8.11 -16.77
C ASP A 52 1.36 -9.00 -15.59
N THR A 53 2.28 -9.89 -15.23
CA THR A 53 2.20 -10.69 -14.01
C THR A 53 3.55 -10.68 -13.33
N LEU A 54 3.53 -10.46 -12.03
CA LEU A 54 4.68 -10.46 -11.15
C LEU A 54 4.44 -11.50 -10.06
N ARG A 55 5.47 -12.32 -9.79
CA ARG A 55 5.47 -13.20 -8.63
C ARG A 55 6.71 -12.93 -7.79
N LEU A 56 6.48 -12.67 -6.52
CA LEU A 56 7.50 -12.45 -5.50
C LEU A 56 7.47 -13.65 -4.54
N SER A 57 8.62 -14.19 -4.20
CA SER A 57 8.73 -15.31 -3.24
C SER A 57 9.80 -15.02 -2.20
N LYS A 58 9.51 -15.41 -0.95
CA LYS A 58 10.49 -15.36 0.13
C LYS A 58 11.41 -16.59 0.05
N GLN A 59 12.71 -16.39 -0.10
CA GLN A 59 13.75 -17.42 -0.19
C GLN A 59 14.94 -17.01 0.70
N ASN A 60 15.39 -17.88 1.60
CA ASN A 60 16.51 -17.60 2.52
C ASN A 60 16.36 -16.26 3.25
N ASP A 61 15.16 -16.00 3.76
CA ASP A 61 14.74 -14.76 4.41
C ASP A 61 14.71 -13.47 3.57
N MET A 62 15.11 -13.52 2.30
CA MET A 62 15.01 -12.41 1.36
C MET A 62 13.84 -12.58 0.40
N TRP A 63 13.26 -11.47 -0.04
CA TRP A 63 12.24 -11.49 -1.09
C TRP A 63 12.88 -11.39 -2.46
N LYS A 64 12.48 -12.26 -3.37
CA LYS A 64 12.95 -12.29 -4.75
C LYS A 64 11.78 -12.23 -5.72
N ILE A 65 12.01 -11.57 -6.85
CA ILE A 65 11.20 -11.74 -8.03
C ILE A 65 11.51 -13.13 -8.58
N VAL A 66 10.49 -13.95 -8.78
CA VAL A 66 10.60 -15.30 -9.37
C VAL A 66 9.87 -15.41 -10.71
N TYR A 67 9.11 -14.39 -11.08
CA TYR A 67 8.48 -14.25 -12.39
C TYR A 67 8.26 -12.75 -12.67
N PRO A 68 8.54 -12.25 -13.90
CA PRO A 68 8.88 -12.98 -15.12
C PRO A 68 10.35 -13.44 -15.25
N PHE A 69 11.24 -12.94 -14.40
CA PHE A 69 12.64 -13.35 -14.33
C PHE A 69 13.09 -13.37 -12.86
N GLU A 70 14.24 -13.99 -12.58
CA GLU A 70 14.79 -14.03 -11.24
C GLU A 70 15.63 -12.77 -10.94
N ASN A 71 15.32 -12.09 -9.84
CA ASN A 71 16.10 -10.97 -9.32
C ASN A 71 15.77 -10.73 -7.85
N ASP A 72 16.64 -10.01 -7.14
CA ASP A 72 16.33 -9.56 -5.79
C ASP A 72 15.24 -8.49 -5.84
N ALA A 73 14.28 -8.59 -4.91
CA ALA A 73 13.21 -7.62 -4.81
C ALA A 73 13.65 -6.45 -3.92
N ASN A 74 13.26 -5.25 -4.30
CA ASN A 74 13.51 -4.05 -3.52
C ASN A 74 12.78 -4.14 -2.17
N GLU A 75 13.57 -4.20 -1.09
CA GLU A 75 13.04 -4.43 0.26
C GLU A 75 12.08 -3.34 0.72
N TYR A 76 12.31 -2.09 0.31
CA TYR A 76 11.45 -0.97 0.66
C TYR A 76 10.04 -1.15 0.08
N GLN A 77 9.91 -1.58 -1.18
CA GLN A 77 8.60 -1.86 -1.78
C GLN A 77 7.90 -3.04 -1.14
N ILE A 78 8.64 -4.11 -0.81
CA ILE A 78 8.10 -5.24 -0.08
C ILE A 78 7.58 -4.80 1.30
N LYS A 79 8.36 -4.00 2.04
CA LYS A 79 7.95 -3.45 3.34
C LYS A 79 6.67 -2.61 3.24
N ASN A 80 6.46 -1.89 2.14
CA ASN A 80 5.21 -1.15 1.90
C ASN A 80 3.99 -2.08 1.80
N ILE A 81 4.11 -3.29 1.26
CA ILE A 81 3.02 -4.28 1.28
C ILE A 81 2.62 -4.62 2.72
N PHE A 82 3.59 -5.00 3.56
CA PHE A 82 3.31 -5.41 4.94
C PHE A 82 2.85 -4.27 5.85
N SER A 83 3.39 -3.07 5.65
CA SER A 83 3.11 -1.92 6.51
C SER A 83 1.89 -1.10 6.09
N LYS A 84 1.57 -1.03 4.79
CA LYS A 84 0.46 -0.23 4.25
C LYS A 84 -0.66 -1.10 3.68
N VAL A 85 -0.35 -2.06 2.81
CA VAL A 85 -1.38 -2.88 2.15
C VAL A 85 -2.07 -3.81 3.14
N LEU A 86 -1.34 -4.63 3.91
CA LEU A 86 -1.96 -5.57 4.86
C LEU A 86 -2.67 -4.88 6.03
N LYS A 87 -2.29 -3.62 6.33
CA LYS A 87 -2.89 -2.83 7.41
C LYS A 87 -3.97 -1.87 6.93
N VAL A 88 -4.28 -1.87 5.63
CA VAL A 88 -5.26 -0.95 5.06
C VAL A 88 -6.65 -1.24 5.62
N LYS A 89 -7.35 -0.16 5.97
CA LYS A 89 -8.68 -0.23 6.54
C LYS A 89 -9.75 0.11 5.52
N THR A 90 -10.94 -0.40 5.79
CA THR A 90 -12.17 -0.05 5.07
C THR A 90 -13.35 0.03 6.02
N SER A 91 -14.41 0.71 5.58
CA SER A 91 -15.72 0.61 6.23
C SER A 91 -16.26 -0.80 6.06
N ASN A 92 -16.97 -1.31 7.07
CA ASN A 92 -17.68 -2.57 6.95
C ASN A 92 -18.87 -2.49 5.95
N LEU A 93 -19.27 -1.28 5.55
CA LEU A 93 -20.30 -1.06 4.54
C LEU A 93 -19.67 -0.94 3.16
N PRO A 94 -20.10 -1.75 2.17
CA PRO A 94 -19.66 -1.60 0.79
C PRO A 94 -20.20 -0.30 0.19
N ILE A 95 -19.45 0.28 -0.73
CA ILE A 95 -19.86 1.47 -1.51
C ILE A 95 -20.78 1.12 -2.69
N SER A 96 -20.80 -0.15 -3.09
CA SER A 96 -21.74 -0.71 -4.07
C SER A 96 -21.82 -2.22 -3.90
N GLU A 97 -22.99 -2.80 -4.20
CA GLU A 97 -23.21 -4.25 -4.23
C GLU A 97 -23.65 -4.73 -5.62
N SER A 98 -23.56 -3.89 -6.65
CA SER A 98 -23.98 -4.19 -8.02
C SER A 98 -22.79 -4.46 -8.94
N GLU A 99 -22.85 -5.56 -9.68
CA GLU A 99 -21.85 -5.90 -10.71
C GLU A 99 -21.76 -4.85 -11.82
N SER A 100 -22.86 -4.17 -12.12
CA SER A 100 -22.87 -3.06 -13.09
C SER A 100 -21.94 -1.91 -12.69
N SER A 101 -21.58 -1.79 -11.41
CA SER A 101 -20.63 -0.78 -10.92
C SER A 101 -19.17 -1.18 -11.12
N PHE A 102 -18.86 -2.40 -11.57
CA PHE A 102 -17.47 -2.86 -11.68
C PHE A 102 -16.64 -2.00 -12.63
N ASP A 103 -17.19 -1.62 -13.78
CA ASP A 103 -16.48 -0.77 -14.75
C ASP A 103 -16.27 0.65 -14.19
N THR A 104 -17.26 1.20 -13.48
CA THR A 104 -17.15 2.54 -12.85
C THR A 104 -15.98 2.60 -11.87
N TYR A 105 -15.80 1.55 -11.06
CA TYR A 105 -14.73 1.48 -10.07
C TYR A 105 -13.45 0.79 -10.58
N LYS A 106 -13.44 0.35 -11.84
CA LYS A 106 -12.33 -0.35 -12.49
C LYS A 106 -11.87 -1.60 -11.71
N VAL A 107 -12.83 -2.32 -11.12
CA VAL A 107 -12.62 -3.58 -10.37
C VAL A 107 -13.03 -4.82 -11.17
N THR A 108 -13.04 -4.69 -12.50
CA THR A 108 -13.24 -5.79 -13.45
C THR A 108 -11.94 -6.58 -13.61
N ASN A 109 -12.04 -7.80 -14.15
CA ASN A 109 -10.87 -8.65 -14.38
C ASN A 109 -9.88 -8.04 -15.40
N SER A 110 -10.37 -7.20 -16.33
CA SER A 110 -9.57 -6.59 -17.39
C SER A 110 -8.99 -5.23 -17.03
N GLN A 111 -9.55 -4.53 -16.03
CA GLN A 111 -9.11 -3.18 -15.65
C GLN A 111 -8.46 -3.12 -14.26
N GLY A 112 -8.80 -4.05 -13.37
CA GLY A 112 -8.27 -4.10 -12.01
C GLY A 112 -6.90 -4.77 -11.93
N THR A 113 -6.17 -4.45 -10.87
CA THR A 113 -4.93 -5.14 -10.50
C THR A 113 -5.26 -6.20 -9.45
N TRP A 114 -4.98 -7.45 -9.76
CA TRP A 114 -5.14 -8.57 -8.85
C TRP A 114 -3.94 -8.65 -7.91
N ILE A 115 -4.20 -8.94 -6.65
CA ILE A 115 -3.19 -9.27 -5.66
C ILE A 115 -3.61 -10.53 -4.90
N LYS A 116 -2.67 -11.46 -4.75
CA LYS A 116 -2.85 -12.71 -4.00
C LYS A 116 -1.71 -12.91 -3.02
N PHE A 117 -2.06 -13.32 -1.80
CA PHE A 117 -1.12 -13.75 -0.77
C PHE A 117 -1.20 -15.25 -0.62
N ILE A 118 -0.07 -15.94 -0.71
CA ILE A 118 0.00 -17.40 -0.79
C ILE A 118 0.97 -17.93 0.27
N ASP A 119 0.61 -19.04 0.91
CA ASP A 119 1.43 -19.72 1.92
C ASP A 119 2.47 -20.69 1.33
N GLU A 120 3.22 -21.36 2.20
CA GLU A 120 4.23 -22.36 1.80
C GLU A 120 3.63 -23.59 1.09
N ASN A 121 2.39 -23.92 1.39
CA ASN A 121 1.65 -25.04 0.83
C ASN A 121 0.91 -24.67 -0.46
N LYS A 122 1.15 -23.46 -0.99
CA LYS A 122 0.50 -22.88 -2.17
C LYS A 122 -1.00 -22.60 -2.00
N ASN A 123 -1.49 -22.50 -0.76
CA ASN A 123 -2.86 -22.07 -0.49
C ASN A 123 -2.95 -20.54 -0.59
N VAL A 124 -4.01 -20.05 -1.24
CA VAL A 124 -4.33 -18.62 -1.23
C VAL A 124 -4.86 -18.24 0.15
N LEU A 125 -4.10 -17.44 0.88
CA LEU A 125 -4.46 -16.92 2.20
C LEU A 125 -5.48 -15.80 2.08
N ASP A 126 -5.28 -14.89 1.13
CA ASP A 126 -6.21 -13.82 0.84
C ASP A 126 -5.97 -13.24 -0.58
N GLU A 127 -7.02 -12.74 -1.22
CA GLU A 127 -6.93 -12.15 -2.56
C GLU A 127 -7.92 -11.00 -2.79
N ALA A 128 -7.54 -10.09 -3.68
CA ALA A 128 -8.32 -8.90 -3.98
C ALA A 128 -8.09 -8.38 -5.40
N ILE A 129 -9.09 -7.69 -5.92
CA ILE A 129 -9.03 -6.93 -7.16
C ILE A 129 -9.05 -5.45 -6.79
N ILE A 130 -7.92 -4.79 -7.00
CA ILE A 130 -7.69 -3.38 -6.73
C ILE A 130 -8.14 -2.58 -7.94
N GLY A 131 -9.09 -1.68 -7.72
CA GLY A 131 -9.59 -0.78 -8.74
C GLY A 131 -8.85 0.54 -8.78
N LYS A 132 -9.28 1.42 -9.68
CA LYS A 132 -8.72 2.76 -9.83
C LYS A 132 -9.73 3.79 -9.35
N SER A 133 -9.34 4.59 -8.37
CA SER A 133 -10.17 5.67 -7.84
C SER A 133 -10.05 6.92 -8.70
N SER A 134 -11.12 7.70 -8.79
CA SER A 134 -11.06 9.10 -9.22
C SER A 134 -10.45 10.01 -8.14
N SER A 135 -10.42 9.56 -6.88
CA SER A 135 -9.81 10.28 -5.76
C SER A 135 -8.38 9.84 -5.53
N SER A 136 -7.47 10.80 -5.31
CA SER A 136 -6.06 10.50 -4.98
C SER A 136 -5.86 9.84 -3.61
N LYS A 137 -6.88 9.81 -2.75
CA LYS A 137 -6.76 9.39 -1.34
C LYS A 137 -7.26 7.99 -1.03
N THR A 138 -8.16 7.43 -1.85
CA THR A 138 -8.84 6.16 -1.55
C THR A 138 -8.71 5.20 -2.72
N THR A 139 -8.98 3.92 -2.51
CA THR A 139 -8.96 2.92 -3.58
C THR A 139 -10.16 1.98 -3.49
N PRO A 140 -10.97 1.85 -4.56
CA PRO A 140 -11.98 0.80 -4.64
C PRO A 140 -11.31 -0.57 -4.63
N VAL A 141 -11.90 -1.51 -3.91
CA VAL A 141 -11.41 -2.89 -3.84
C VAL A 141 -12.57 -3.85 -3.82
N ARG A 142 -12.36 -5.03 -4.38
CA ARG A 142 -13.36 -6.10 -4.42
C ARG A 142 -12.70 -7.44 -4.15
N ARG A 143 -13.44 -8.36 -3.53
CA ARG A 143 -13.05 -9.77 -3.44
C ARG A 143 -13.40 -10.48 -4.75
N PRO A 144 -12.57 -11.39 -5.27
CA PRO A 144 -12.96 -12.26 -6.38
C PRO A 144 -14.31 -12.93 -6.09
N ASP A 145 -15.13 -13.07 -7.13
CA ASP A 145 -16.46 -13.70 -7.07
C ASP A 145 -17.47 -13.08 -6.09
N LYS A 146 -17.22 -11.86 -5.59
CA LYS A 146 -18.18 -11.08 -4.79
C LYS A 146 -18.55 -9.79 -5.52
N ALA A 147 -19.83 -9.42 -5.47
CA ALA A 147 -20.33 -8.16 -6.02
C ALA A 147 -20.04 -6.93 -5.15
N LYS A 148 -19.75 -7.14 -3.86
CA LYS A 148 -19.51 -6.05 -2.90
C LYS A 148 -18.19 -5.34 -3.17
N ILE A 149 -18.27 -4.05 -3.45
CA ILE A 149 -17.12 -3.15 -3.63
C ILE A 149 -16.94 -2.36 -2.35
N PHE A 150 -15.72 -2.37 -1.82
CA PHE A 150 -15.33 -1.61 -0.65
C PHE A 150 -14.45 -0.44 -1.06
N LYS A 151 -14.30 0.54 -0.16
CA LYS A 151 -13.41 1.68 -0.35
C LYS A 151 -12.33 1.65 0.72
N LEU A 152 -11.09 1.46 0.28
CA LEU A 152 -9.93 1.54 1.15
C LEU A 152 -9.70 3.00 1.56
N GLU A 153 -9.31 3.20 2.81
CA GLU A 153 -9.03 4.53 3.36
C GLU A 153 -7.76 5.16 2.76
N ASP A 154 -6.86 4.32 2.24
CA ASP A 154 -5.65 4.73 1.55
C ASP A 154 -5.73 4.45 0.05
N ASN A 155 -4.93 5.19 -0.70
CA ASN A 155 -4.69 4.88 -2.10
C ASN A 155 -3.60 3.81 -2.20
N LEU A 156 -3.89 2.67 -2.82
CA LEU A 156 -2.92 1.58 -2.98
C LEU A 156 -2.36 1.48 -4.41
N ASN A 157 -2.86 2.28 -5.35
CA ASN A 157 -2.46 2.21 -6.77
C ASN A 157 -0.98 2.54 -7.00
N TYR A 158 -0.32 3.23 -6.06
CA TYR A 158 1.12 3.54 -6.14
C TYR A 158 2.01 2.48 -5.48
N ILE A 159 1.43 1.50 -4.78
CA ILE A 159 2.15 0.39 -4.12
C ILE A 159 1.93 -0.91 -4.89
N ILE A 160 0.68 -1.18 -5.29
CA ILE A 160 0.30 -2.43 -5.95
C ILE A 160 0.34 -2.21 -7.47
N THR A 161 1.40 -2.71 -8.09
CA THR A 161 1.59 -2.68 -9.54
C THR A 161 2.22 -3.99 -10.02
N ALA A 162 1.80 -4.47 -11.19
CA ALA A 162 2.41 -5.63 -11.84
C ALA A 162 3.69 -5.26 -12.63
N ASN A 163 4.07 -3.97 -12.67
CA ASN A 163 5.29 -3.53 -13.33
C ASN A 163 6.54 -4.04 -12.59
N THR A 164 7.22 -5.04 -13.14
CA THR A 164 8.40 -5.68 -12.55
C THR A 164 9.54 -4.70 -12.24
N ASP A 165 9.75 -3.65 -13.05
CA ASP A 165 10.81 -2.66 -12.81
C ASP A 165 10.59 -1.84 -11.53
N TYR A 166 9.37 -1.77 -11.02
CA TYR A 166 9.10 -1.13 -9.72
C TYR A 166 9.65 -1.96 -8.56
N TRP A 167 9.68 -3.28 -8.72
CA TRP A 167 10.02 -4.23 -7.66
C TRP A 167 11.46 -4.68 -7.69
N ARG A 168 12.17 -4.50 -8.79
CA ARG A 168 13.57 -4.92 -8.93
C ARG A 168 14.47 -4.09 -8.03
N GLU A 169 15.42 -4.72 -7.35
CA GLU A 169 16.52 -4.00 -6.71
C GLU A 169 17.37 -3.30 -7.79
N LYS A 170 17.61 -2.00 -7.61
CA LYS A 170 18.30 -1.14 -8.59
C LYS A 170 19.67 -0.68 -8.11
N THR A 171 20.05 -1.04 -6.90
CA THR A 171 21.37 -0.73 -6.36
C THR A 171 22.42 -1.52 -7.13
N ILE A 172 23.19 -0.83 -7.98
CA ILE A 172 24.29 -1.41 -8.77
C ILE A 172 25.59 -1.37 -7.96
N LEU A 173 25.76 -0.33 -7.13
CA LEU A 173 26.94 -0.12 -6.31
C LEU A 173 26.51 0.47 -4.97
N GLU A 174 26.86 -0.22 -3.90
CA GLU A 174 26.77 0.28 -2.53
C GLU A 174 28.20 0.52 -2.05
N ILE A 175 28.54 1.78 -1.78
CA ILE A 175 29.85 2.15 -1.24
C ILE A 175 29.64 2.46 0.23
N GLU A 176 30.14 1.59 1.10
CA GLU A 176 30.22 1.91 2.53
C GLU A 176 31.26 3.01 2.73
N GLU A 177 30.88 4.10 3.39
CA GLU A 177 31.75 5.26 3.63
C GLU A 177 33.08 4.85 4.30
N ASN A 178 33.02 3.88 5.21
CA ASN A 178 34.19 3.34 5.91
C ASN A 178 35.17 2.59 4.99
N ASN A 179 34.74 2.15 3.81
CA ASN A 179 35.58 1.45 2.84
C ASN A 179 36.22 2.43 1.83
N ILE A 180 35.89 3.72 1.88
CA ILE A 180 36.51 4.74 1.03
C ILE A 180 37.87 5.12 1.62
N SER A 181 38.94 4.62 1.03
CA SER A 181 40.31 4.93 1.46
C SER A 181 40.84 6.24 0.84
N LYS A 182 40.39 6.58 -0.37
CA LYS A 182 40.90 7.72 -1.14
C LYS A 182 39.87 8.27 -2.11
N ILE A 183 39.82 9.59 -2.26
CA ILE A 183 39.05 10.32 -3.28
C ILE A 183 40.04 11.18 -4.07
N SER A 184 40.16 10.94 -5.37
CA SER A 184 41.00 11.76 -6.26
C SER A 184 40.10 12.62 -7.16
N VAL A 185 40.31 13.93 -7.14
CA VAL A 185 39.59 14.90 -7.98
C VAL A 185 40.57 15.47 -9.01
N ILE A 186 40.25 15.29 -10.28
CA ILE A 186 41.06 15.74 -11.41
C ILE A 186 40.20 16.64 -12.30
N CYS A 187 40.58 17.92 -12.38
CA CYS A 187 39.94 18.93 -13.21
C CYS A 187 41.02 19.70 -13.99
N ASP A 188 40.63 20.41 -15.07
CA ASP A 188 41.58 21.16 -15.92
C ASP A 188 42.46 22.17 -15.15
N LYS A 189 42.01 22.66 -13.99
CA LYS A 189 42.68 23.69 -13.19
C LYS A 189 43.21 23.20 -11.83
N TYR A 190 42.77 22.03 -11.35
CA TYR A 190 43.08 21.55 -10.01
C TYR A 190 43.14 20.03 -9.98
N ALA A 191 44.14 19.49 -9.29
CA ALA A 191 44.24 18.07 -9.02
C ALA A 191 44.58 17.88 -7.55
N TYR A 192 43.62 17.36 -6.77
CA TYR A 192 43.80 17.13 -5.35
C TYR A 192 43.26 15.77 -4.93
N GLU A 193 43.77 15.25 -3.83
CA GLU A 193 43.40 13.97 -3.26
C GLU A 193 43.02 14.12 -1.79
N LEU A 194 41.99 13.40 -1.38
CA LEU A 194 41.60 13.21 0.00
C LEU A 194 41.90 11.75 0.36
N PHE A 195 42.65 11.50 1.43
CA PHE A 195 42.89 10.14 1.92
C PHE A 195 42.47 10.00 3.38
N SER A 196 41.86 8.86 3.71
CA SER A 196 41.43 8.55 5.07
C SER A 196 42.57 7.86 5.81
N SER A 197 43.04 8.46 6.92
CA SER A 197 44.02 7.86 7.85
C SER A 197 43.62 8.23 9.27
N ASP A 198 43.60 7.24 10.17
CA ASP A 198 43.25 7.39 11.59
C ASP A 198 41.88 8.06 11.82
N SER A 199 40.87 7.67 11.02
CA SER A 199 39.51 8.24 11.07
C SER A 199 39.44 9.74 10.73
N LEU A 200 40.50 10.31 10.15
CA LEU A 200 40.55 11.68 9.66
C LEU A 200 40.83 11.71 8.15
N TRP A 201 40.22 12.67 7.47
CA TRP A 201 40.47 12.94 6.07
C TRP A 201 41.61 13.96 5.93
N HIS A 202 42.63 13.59 5.16
CA HIS A 202 43.78 14.42 4.87
C HIS A 202 43.73 14.90 3.41
N TYR A 203 44.10 16.15 3.17
CA TYR A 203 44.09 16.79 1.85
C TYR A 203 45.51 16.95 1.30
N THR A 204 45.69 16.65 0.01
CA THR A 204 46.93 16.95 -0.73
C THR A 204 46.57 17.52 -2.11
N ASP A 205 47.29 18.56 -2.56
CA ASP A 205 47.16 19.18 -3.88
C ASP A 205 48.51 19.07 -4.58
N ASN A 206 48.51 18.79 -5.89
CA ASN A 206 49.71 18.76 -6.71
C ASN A 206 50.18 20.16 -7.15
N ASN A 207 49.53 21.23 -6.72
CA ASN A 207 49.98 22.61 -6.93
C ASN A 207 51.11 22.99 -5.96
N ASN A 208 52.35 22.68 -6.34
CA ASN A 208 53.58 23.35 -5.87
C ASN A 208 54.18 24.19 -7.01
#